data_AF-J2TGM2-F1
#
_entry.id   AF-J2TGM2-F1
#
_cell.length_a   1.000
_cell.length_b   1.000
_cell.length_c   1.000
_cell.angle_alpha   90.00
_cell.angle_beta   90.00
_cell.angle_gamma   90.00
#
_symmetry.space_group_name_H-M   'P 1'
#
loop_
_entity.id
_entity.type
_entity.pdbx_description
1 polymer ?
#
loop_
_entity_poly.entity_id
_entity_poly.type
_entity_poly.pdbx_seq_one_letter_code
_entity_poly.pdbx_strand_id
1 'polypeptide(L)'
;MGGLVNIHLRNSNESDRTNRFNRRSTLAQPLIRGHYGCHKVLVSLWLRWDQTGLALYRDCDMPRTNGNGGATPTKIATFAAYQKMVEQTDERKQRTVALMGLVGEIGDLHSMMKKLLLQRDNPSFRTELREEFGDVLWYLTSLASLYKIPLQEIAEANAEKAESLYTAGGVIVFDEGYPADERLPRKFVVNFYEKPLDRGVYVKISVNDVVIGDALTDNAHEDDGYRYHDVFHLAYAAILGWSPVTRSLLKRKRKSNSKIDEVEDGARAAIIEEAVSILIFNQAQERGFYTDASSIDIALLKTIRRMVNGLEVKACTAKQWQKAIHQGYAAFSALKEGNGGDVVVDLDLQTIHVRPSSNGNAA
;
A
#
# COMPACT_ATOMS: atom_id res chain seq x y z
N MET A 1 26.14 62.16 -14.25
CA MET A 1 25.56 61.77 -15.55
C MET A 1 24.97 60.38 -15.42
N GLY A 2 23.74 60.20 -15.91
CA GLY A 2 22.93 58.97 -15.83
C GLY A 2 21.93 59.04 -14.66
N GLY A 3 20.62 59.14 -14.83
CA GLY A 3 19.76 59.03 -16.00
C GLY A 3 18.41 58.47 -15.52
N LEU A 4 17.48 59.35 -15.15
CA LEU A 4 16.09 59.06 -14.82
C LEU A 4 15.29 58.81 -16.09
N VAL A 5 14.51 57.73 -16.18
CA VAL A 5 13.30 57.67 -17.02
C VAL A 5 12.21 56.84 -16.33
N ASN A 6 11.03 57.44 -16.31
CA ASN A 6 9.77 57.03 -15.68
C ASN A 6 8.81 56.64 -16.82
N ILE A 7 8.15 55.47 -16.80
CA ILE A 7 7.05 55.11 -17.73
C ILE A 7 6.05 54.23 -16.97
N HIS A 8 4.98 54.79 -16.39
CA HIS A 8 3.60 54.89 -16.92
C HIS A 8 2.88 53.56 -17.21
N LEU A 9 1.97 53.22 -16.29
CA LEU A 9 0.91 52.21 -16.42
C LEU A 9 -0.22 52.75 -17.34
N ARG A 10 -0.71 51.92 -18.26
CA ARG A 10 -2.01 52.13 -18.93
C ARG A 10 -2.82 50.83 -18.93
N ASN A 11 -4.02 50.93 -18.35
CA ASN A 11 -5.14 50.02 -18.55
C ASN A 11 -5.73 50.21 -19.96
N SER A 12 -6.20 49.13 -20.56
CA SER A 12 -7.28 49.17 -21.54
C SER A 12 -8.03 47.83 -21.57
N ASN A 13 -9.30 47.88 -21.18
CA ASN A 13 -10.33 46.92 -21.54
C ASN A 13 -10.49 46.89 -23.05
N GLU A 14 -10.60 45.71 -23.66
CA GLU A 14 -11.35 45.59 -24.91
C GLU A 14 -12.03 44.22 -25.00
N SER A 15 -13.35 44.31 -24.93
CA SER A 15 -14.32 43.30 -25.27
C SER A 15 -14.41 43.10 -26.78
N ASP A 16 -14.78 41.88 -27.15
CA ASP A 16 -15.71 41.55 -28.25
C ASP A 16 -15.11 41.00 -29.56
N ARG A 17 -15.81 39.97 -30.05
CA ARG A 17 -15.74 39.27 -31.36
C ARG A 17 -14.64 38.21 -31.58
N THR A 18 -15.06 36.95 -31.56
CA THR A 18 -15.59 36.31 -32.78
C THR A 18 -16.39 35.05 -32.46
N ASN A 19 -17.59 35.01 -33.02
CA ASN A 19 -18.58 33.95 -32.95
C ASN A 19 -18.68 33.37 -34.38
N ARG A 20 -18.46 32.06 -34.56
CA ARG A 20 -19.04 31.18 -35.59
C ARG A 20 -18.23 29.88 -35.67
N PHE A 21 -18.77 28.79 -35.14
CA PHE A 21 -19.02 27.57 -35.92
C PHE A 21 -20.05 26.74 -35.17
N ASN A 22 -21.20 26.56 -35.82
CA ASN A 22 -22.39 25.94 -35.28
C ASN A 22 -22.58 24.57 -35.96
N ARG A 23 -23.04 23.60 -35.15
CA ARG A 23 -23.87 22.42 -35.47
C ARG A 23 -23.22 21.02 -35.48
N ARG A 24 -23.60 20.30 -34.41
CA ARG A 24 -24.25 18.97 -34.33
C ARG A 24 -23.49 17.76 -34.89
N SER A 25 -23.03 16.93 -33.96
CA SER A 25 -23.24 15.48 -34.05
C SER A 25 -23.62 14.91 -32.66
N THR A 26 -24.78 14.29 -32.63
CA THR A 26 -25.26 13.39 -31.57
C THR A 26 -24.34 12.18 -31.50
N LEU A 27 -23.68 11.95 -30.37
CA LEU A 27 -23.07 10.67 -30.04
C LEU A 27 -23.59 10.19 -28.69
N ALA A 28 -24.32 9.08 -28.76
CA ALA A 28 -24.77 8.30 -27.64
C ALA A 28 -23.58 7.83 -26.80
N GLN A 29 -23.72 7.97 -25.49
CA GLN A 29 -22.84 7.35 -24.49
C GLN A 29 -22.94 5.82 -24.60
N PRO A 30 -21.83 5.07 -24.61
CA PRO A 30 -21.83 3.70 -24.13
C PRO A 30 -21.55 3.69 -22.63
N LEU A 31 -22.50 3.13 -21.87
CA LEU A 31 -22.32 2.67 -20.50
C LEU A 31 -21.05 1.80 -20.41
N ILE A 32 -20.04 2.27 -19.69
CA ILE A 32 -18.98 1.40 -19.18
C ILE A 32 -19.50 0.79 -17.88
N ARG A 33 -20.21 -0.33 -18.00
CA ARG A 33 -20.46 -1.23 -16.86
C ARG A 33 -19.12 -1.84 -16.45
N GLY A 34 -18.69 -1.55 -15.23
CA GLY A 34 -17.53 -2.17 -14.60
C GLY A 34 -17.67 -3.70 -14.59
N HIS A 35 -16.67 -4.37 -15.16
CA HIS A 35 -16.41 -5.79 -14.96
C HIS A 35 -15.01 -5.92 -14.38
N TYR A 36 -14.90 -5.77 -13.07
CA TYR A 36 -13.66 -6.05 -12.34
C TYR A 36 -13.86 -7.30 -11.49
N GLY A 37 -13.80 -8.44 -12.17
CA GLY A 37 -13.68 -9.78 -11.56
C GLY A 37 -12.22 -10.26 -11.54
N CYS A 38 -11.22 -9.38 -11.49
CA CYS A 38 -9.82 -9.78 -11.69
C CYS A 38 -9.15 -10.36 -10.42
N HIS A 39 -9.67 -10.09 -9.22
CA HIS A 39 -9.03 -10.59 -7.98
C HIS A 39 -9.41 -12.02 -7.58
N LYS A 40 -10.59 -12.53 -7.97
CA LYS A 40 -10.94 -13.95 -7.75
C LYS A 40 -10.27 -14.88 -8.76
N VAL A 41 -9.91 -14.38 -9.96
CA VAL A 41 -9.31 -15.19 -11.02
C VAL A 41 -7.87 -15.55 -10.69
N LEU A 42 -7.07 -14.65 -10.12
CA LEU A 42 -5.66 -14.93 -9.81
C LEU A 42 -5.47 -15.89 -8.62
N VAL A 43 -6.34 -15.84 -7.61
CA VAL A 43 -6.28 -16.78 -6.46
C VAL A 43 -6.87 -18.14 -6.81
N SER A 44 -7.90 -18.19 -7.66
CA SER A 44 -8.44 -19.46 -8.16
C SER A 44 -7.54 -20.13 -9.21
N LEU A 45 -6.74 -19.36 -9.97
CA LEU A 45 -5.68 -19.88 -10.84
C LEU A 45 -4.51 -20.48 -10.04
N TRP A 46 -4.19 -19.92 -8.87
CA TRP A 46 -3.14 -20.47 -8.00
C TRP A 46 -3.56 -21.78 -7.33
N LEU A 47 -4.80 -21.87 -6.84
CA LEU A 47 -5.35 -23.10 -6.23
C LEU A 47 -5.72 -24.20 -7.25
N ARG A 48 -5.99 -23.86 -8.53
CA ARG A 48 -6.18 -24.87 -9.60
C ARG A 48 -4.88 -25.43 -10.14
N TRP A 49 -3.74 -24.75 -9.97
CA TRP A 49 -2.46 -25.22 -10.50
C TRP A 49 -1.96 -26.49 -9.80
N ASP A 50 -2.32 -26.69 -8.53
CA ASP A 50 -1.80 -27.79 -7.69
C ASP A 50 -2.42 -29.17 -7.99
N GLN A 51 -3.58 -29.24 -8.68
CA GLN A 51 -4.25 -30.52 -8.97
C GLN A 51 -4.31 -30.91 -10.47
N THR A 52 -4.05 -30.01 -11.41
CA THR A 52 -4.02 -30.33 -12.86
C THR A 52 -2.65 -30.23 -13.50
N GLY A 53 -1.63 -29.73 -12.80
CA GLY A 53 -0.26 -29.57 -13.33
C GLY A 53 0.51 -30.88 -13.60
N LEU A 54 0.05 -32.01 -13.08
CA LEU A 54 0.70 -33.32 -13.25
C LEU A 54 0.19 -34.14 -14.44
N ALA A 55 -0.87 -33.71 -15.13
CA ALA A 55 -1.49 -34.49 -16.21
C ALA A 55 -1.19 -33.99 -17.63
N LEU A 56 -0.64 -32.79 -17.81
CA LEU A 56 -0.35 -32.21 -19.14
C LEU A 56 1.12 -32.33 -19.57
N TYR A 57 1.96 -32.98 -18.78
CA TYR A 57 3.41 -33.07 -19.04
C TYR A 57 3.83 -34.32 -19.83
N ARG A 58 2.89 -35.08 -20.43
CA ARG A 58 3.22 -36.35 -21.08
C ARG A 58 3.33 -36.35 -22.60
N ASP A 59 2.76 -35.38 -23.31
CA ASP A 59 2.77 -35.42 -24.78
C ASP A 59 3.15 -34.06 -25.37
N CYS A 60 4.46 -33.81 -25.47
CA CYS A 60 5.02 -32.84 -26.40
C CYS A 60 6.18 -33.55 -27.10
N ASP A 61 5.85 -34.25 -28.19
CA ASP A 61 6.81 -34.83 -29.12
C ASP A 61 7.66 -33.69 -29.70
N MET A 62 8.92 -33.64 -29.30
CA MET A 62 9.94 -32.76 -29.87
C MET A 62 10.35 -33.33 -31.24
N PRO A 63 10.37 -32.53 -32.32
CA PRO A 63 10.85 -33.02 -33.61
C PRO A 63 12.36 -33.33 -33.51
N ARG A 64 12.73 -34.58 -33.81
CA ARG A 64 14.13 -35.01 -33.92
C ARG A 64 14.74 -34.41 -35.18
N THR A 65 15.66 -33.46 -35.02
CA THR A 65 16.59 -33.06 -36.08
C THR A 65 17.83 -33.94 -36.00
N ASN A 66 18.10 -34.69 -37.08
CA ASN A 66 19.36 -35.42 -37.27
C ASN A 66 20.44 -34.45 -37.76
N GLY A 67 21.59 -34.40 -37.10
CA GLY A 67 22.82 -33.87 -37.68
C GLY A 67 23.75 -33.08 -36.75
N ASN A 68 24.84 -33.74 -36.34
CA ASN A 68 26.15 -33.24 -35.91
C ASN A 68 26.31 -32.45 -34.59
N GLY A 69 26.91 -33.12 -33.60
CA GLY A 69 27.93 -32.53 -32.71
C GLY A 69 27.46 -31.65 -31.54
N GLY A 70 26.17 -31.64 -31.19
CA GLY A 70 25.67 -30.81 -30.10
C GLY A 70 26.04 -31.35 -28.72
N ALA A 71 26.85 -30.60 -27.96
CA ALA A 71 27.01 -30.81 -26.54
C ALA A 71 25.62 -30.95 -25.88
N THR A 72 25.45 -31.94 -25.00
CA THR A 72 24.19 -32.13 -24.28
C THR A 72 23.87 -30.83 -23.55
N PRO A 73 22.64 -30.28 -23.66
CA PRO A 73 22.31 -29.01 -23.03
C PRO A 73 22.58 -29.10 -21.53
N THR A 74 23.48 -28.27 -21.04
CA THR A 74 23.90 -28.26 -19.64
C THR A 74 22.67 -28.04 -18.78
N LYS A 75 22.29 -29.05 -17.98
CA LYS A 75 21.17 -28.93 -17.06
C LYS A 75 21.59 -28.02 -15.90
N ILE A 76 21.00 -26.84 -15.82
CA ILE A 76 21.29 -25.87 -14.78
C ILE A 76 20.40 -26.16 -13.58
N ALA A 77 21.02 -26.61 -12.48
CA ALA A 77 20.30 -27.07 -11.29
C ALA A 77 20.26 -26.03 -10.15
N THR A 78 21.18 -25.06 -10.12
CA THR A 78 21.30 -24.08 -9.04
C THR A 78 21.63 -22.70 -9.58
N PHE A 79 21.31 -21.64 -8.80
CA PHE A 79 21.73 -20.27 -9.14
C PHE A 79 23.25 -20.13 -9.26
N ALA A 80 24.01 -20.83 -8.41
CA ALA A 80 25.48 -20.86 -8.51
C ALA A 80 25.96 -21.48 -9.83
N ALA A 81 25.34 -22.57 -10.28
CA ALA A 81 25.66 -23.18 -11.57
C ALA A 81 25.31 -22.27 -12.75
N TYR A 82 24.16 -21.59 -12.68
CA TYR A 82 23.75 -20.60 -13.68
C TYR A 82 24.74 -19.42 -13.72
N GLN A 83 25.06 -18.85 -12.56
CA GLN A 83 25.95 -17.71 -12.45
C GLN A 83 27.36 -18.02 -12.98
N LYS A 84 27.90 -19.19 -12.65
CA LYS A 84 29.19 -19.65 -13.19
C LYS A 84 29.15 -19.81 -14.72
N MET A 85 28.05 -20.30 -15.28
CA MET A 85 27.88 -20.38 -16.73
C MET A 85 27.89 -18.98 -17.36
N VAL A 86 27.16 -18.02 -16.78
CA VAL A 86 27.15 -16.63 -17.26
C VAL A 86 28.55 -16.02 -17.20
N GLU A 87 29.30 -16.19 -16.11
CA GLU A 87 30.69 -15.73 -15.96
C GLU A 87 31.66 -16.29 -17.02
N GLN A 88 31.38 -17.50 -17.52
CA GLN A 88 32.16 -18.15 -18.58
C GLN A 88 31.79 -17.61 -19.96
N THR A 89 30.51 -17.28 -20.17
CA THR A 89 30.00 -16.76 -21.45
C THR A 89 30.12 -15.25 -21.61
N ASP A 90 30.28 -14.49 -20.52
CA ASP A 90 30.55 -13.05 -20.57
C ASP A 90 32.00 -12.79 -20.94
N GLU A 91 32.25 -12.65 -22.24
CA GLU A 91 33.58 -12.38 -22.79
C GLU A 91 34.09 -10.96 -22.48
N ARG A 92 33.18 -9.99 -22.36
CA ARG A 92 33.54 -8.58 -22.24
C ARG A 92 33.86 -8.20 -20.80
N LYS A 93 33.15 -8.77 -19.82
CA LYS A 93 33.32 -8.52 -18.38
C LYS A 93 33.33 -7.03 -18.01
N GLN A 94 32.54 -6.23 -18.72
CA GLN A 94 32.46 -4.78 -18.56
C GLN A 94 31.11 -4.38 -17.98
N ARG A 95 31.14 -3.67 -16.84
CA ARG A 95 29.94 -3.25 -16.12
C ARG A 95 29.00 -2.40 -16.99
N THR A 96 29.57 -1.47 -17.75
CA THR A 96 28.79 -0.59 -18.64
C THR A 96 28.09 -1.39 -19.73
N VAL A 97 28.76 -2.40 -20.29
CA VAL A 97 28.17 -3.27 -21.31
C VAL A 97 27.04 -4.10 -20.70
N ALA A 98 27.26 -4.73 -19.55
CA ALA A 98 26.24 -5.53 -18.89
C ALA A 98 25.01 -4.68 -18.50
N LEU A 99 25.22 -3.47 -17.99
CA LEU A 99 24.15 -2.54 -17.67
C LEU A 99 23.36 -2.08 -18.91
N MET A 100 24.06 -1.70 -19.99
CA MET A 100 23.42 -1.27 -21.23
C MET A 100 22.64 -2.40 -21.89
N GLY A 101 23.19 -3.63 -21.87
CA GLY A 101 22.48 -4.83 -22.32
C GLY A 101 21.20 -5.05 -21.53
N LEU A 102 21.27 -5.05 -20.19
CA LEU A 102 20.08 -5.18 -19.33
C LEU A 102 18.98 -4.17 -19.68
N VAL A 103 19.35 -2.91 -19.92
CA VAL A 103 18.38 -1.86 -20.32
C VAL A 103 17.79 -2.14 -21.71
N GLY A 104 18.60 -2.64 -22.65
CA GLY A 104 18.17 -3.07 -23.97
C GLY A 104 17.09 -4.15 -23.89
N GLU A 105 17.38 -5.26 -23.20
CA GLU A 105 16.45 -6.39 -23.08
C GLU A 105 15.14 -6.01 -22.38
N ILE A 106 15.17 -5.09 -21.41
CA ILE A 106 13.95 -4.54 -20.80
C ILE A 106 13.11 -3.77 -21.83
N GLY A 107 13.76 -3.04 -22.74
CA GLY A 107 13.10 -2.31 -23.83
C GLY A 107 12.46 -3.24 -24.86
N ASP A 108 13.12 -4.36 -25.18
CA ASP A 108 12.61 -5.38 -26.10
C ASP A 108 11.42 -6.14 -25.49
N LEU A 109 11.54 -6.54 -24.22
CA LEU A 109 10.41 -7.07 -23.43
C LEU A 109 9.20 -6.11 -23.42
N HIS A 110 9.43 -4.81 -23.18
CA HIS A 110 8.35 -3.81 -23.22
C HIS A 110 7.71 -3.71 -24.61
N SER A 111 8.51 -3.72 -25.67
CA SER A 111 8.04 -3.68 -27.06
C SER A 111 7.19 -4.91 -27.40
N MET A 112 7.56 -6.09 -26.89
CA MET A 112 6.81 -7.33 -27.04
C MET A 112 5.46 -7.28 -26.30
N MET A 113 5.44 -6.81 -25.06
CA MET A 113 4.20 -6.62 -24.30
C MET A 113 3.24 -5.65 -24.99
N LYS A 114 3.76 -4.58 -25.62
CA LYS A 114 2.97 -3.66 -26.42
C LYS A 114 2.34 -4.34 -27.63
N LYS A 115 3.06 -5.23 -28.33
CA LYS A 115 2.50 -6.01 -29.45
C LYS A 115 1.33 -6.88 -28.99
N LEU A 116 1.44 -7.56 -27.83
CA LEU A 116 0.35 -8.38 -27.27
C LEU A 116 -0.92 -7.56 -26.99
N LEU A 117 -0.78 -6.33 -26.47
CA LEU A 117 -1.94 -5.47 -26.19
C LEU A 117 -2.67 -5.02 -27.47
N LEU A 118 -1.93 -4.88 -28.59
CA LEU A 118 -2.44 -4.40 -29.87
C LEU A 118 -2.92 -5.55 -30.78
N GLN A 119 -2.24 -6.70 -30.72
CA GLN A 119 -2.48 -7.87 -31.55
C GLN A 119 -2.91 -9.00 -30.61
N ARG A 120 -4.22 -9.28 -30.59
CA ARG A 120 -4.86 -10.18 -29.61
C ARG A 120 -4.48 -11.67 -29.74
N ASP A 121 -3.68 -12.03 -30.74
CA ASP A 121 -3.24 -13.39 -30.98
C ASP A 121 -1.78 -13.41 -31.46
N ASN A 122 -0.93 -14.14 -30.73
CA ASN A 122 0.45 -14.42 -31.10
C ASN A 122 0.83 -15.83 -30.58
N PRO A 123 0.77 -16.86 -31.43
CA PRO A 123 1.11 -18.24 -31.05
C PRO A 123 2.55 -18.44 -30.56
N SER A 124 3.51 -17.60 -30.98
CA SER A 124 4.92 -17.67 -30.56
C SER A 124 5.22 -16.83 -29.32
N PHE A 125 4.24 -16.09 -28.78
CA PHE A 125 4.44 -15.16 -27.66
C PHE A 125 5.13 -15.80 -26.46
N ARG A 126 4.75 -17.02 -26.09
CA ARG A 126 5.37 -17.73 -24.95
C ARG A 126 6.85 -18.00 -25.18
N THR A 127 7.23 -18.38 -26.39
CA THR A 127 8.62 -18.70 -26.74
C THR A 127 9.46 -17.44 -26.76
N GLU A 128 8.96 -16.39 -27.43
CA GLU A 128 9.60 -15.08 -27.48
C GLU A 128 9.77 -14.49 -26.07
N LEU A 129 8.71 -14.51 -25.24
CA LEU A 129 8.77 -14.00 -23.87
C LEU A 129 9.79 -14.75 -22.99
N ARG A 130 9.94 -16.06 -23.20
CA ARG A 130 10.92 -16.88 -22.49
C ARG A 130 12.35 -16.48 -22.87
N GLU A 131 12.59 -16.09 -24.12
CA GLU A 131 13.88 -15.61 -24.60
C GLU A 131 14.22 -14.26 -23.95
N GLU A 132 13.31 -13.29 -24.02
CA GLU A 132 13.50 -11.97 -23.39
C GLU A 132 13.73 -12.07 -21.88
N PHE A 133 12.96 -12.91 -21.17
CA PHE A 133 13.20 -13.16 -19.74
C PHE A 133 14.56 -13.81 -19.49
N GLY A 134 15.00 -14.68 -20.39
CA GLY A 134 16.31 -15.31 -20.34
C GLY A 134 17.43 -14.27 -20.51
N ASP A 135 17.29 -13.34 -21.43
CA ASP A 135 18.28 -12.31 -21.73
C ASP A 135 18.36 -11.27 -20.60
N VAL A 136 17.22 -10.83 -20.06
CA VAL A 136 17.16 -10.01 -18.84
C VAL A 136 17.87 -10.70 -17.68
N LEU A 137 17.61 -12.00 -17.47
CA LEU A 137 18.24 -12.78 -16.41
C LEU A 137 19.75 -12.93 -16.65
N TRP A 138 20.20 -13.12 -17.89
CA TRP A 138 21.60 -13.24 -18.24
C TRP A 138 22.37 -11.95 -17.92
N TYR A 139 21.87 -10.79 -18.36
CA TYR A 139 22.54 -9.51 -18.09
C TYR A 139 22.50 -9.11 -16.62
N LEU A 140 21.39 -9.37 -15.91
CA LEU A 140 21.32 -9.19 -14.46
C LEU A 140 22.40 -10.03 -13.74
N THR A 141 22.56 -11.28 -14.17
CA THR A 141 23.52 -12.23 -13.58
C THR A 141 24.96 -11.86 -13.93
N SER A 142 25.25 -11.40 -15.16
CA SER A 142 26.56 -10.86 -15.53
C SER A 142 26.91 -9.67 -14.64
N LEU A 143 25.99 -8.72 -14.48
CA LEU A 143 26.20 -7.56 -13.62
C LEU A 143 26.43 -7.95 -12.15
N ALA A 144 25.61 -8.85 -11.60
CA ALA A 144 25.79 -9.38 -10.25
C ALA A 144 27.18 -10.03 -10.07
N SER A 145 27.63 -10.81 -11.05
CA SER A 145 28.95 -11.46 -11.04
C SER A 145 30.09 -10.45 -11.07
N LEU A 146 29.97 -9.37 -11.87
CA LEU A 146 30.96 -8.29 -11.92
C LEU A 146 31.06 -7.48 -10.61
N TYR A 147 29.99 -7.44 -9.82
CA TYR A 147 29.97 -6.88 -8.47
C TYR A 147 30.21 -7.92 -7.37
N LYS A 148 30.43 -9.19 -7.73
CA LYS A 148 30.65 -10.31 -6.82
C LYS A 148 29.49 -10.53 -5.84
N ILE A 149 28.27 -10.31 -6.29
CA ILE A 149 27.05 -10.56 -5.52
C ILE A 149 26.51 -11.93 -5.97
N PRO A 150 26.39 -12.92 -5.07
CA PRO A 150 25.78 -14.20 -5.38
C PRO A 150 24.31 -14.02 -5.79
N LEU A 151 23.88 -14.68 -6.86
CA LEU A 151 22.48 -14.61 -7.31
C LEU A 151 21.51 -15.23 -6.28
N GLN A 152 21.99 -16.21 -5.49
CA GLN A 152 21.26 -16.76 -4.35
C GLN A 152 20.95 -15.68 -3.29
N GLU A 153 21.92 -14.83 -2.96
CA GLU A 153 21.75 -13.74 -1.98
C GLU A 153 20.71 -12.74 -2.45
N ILE A 154 20.72 -12.38 -3.75
CA ILE A 154 19.72 -11.50 -4.35
C ILE A 154 18.31 -12.11 -4.24
N ALA A 155 18.18 -13.40 -4.54
CA ALA A 155 16.91 -14.11 -4.48
C ALA A 155 16.37 -14.17 -3.04
N GLU A 156 17.21 -14.52 -2.07
CA GLU A 156 16.85 -14.59 -0.64
C GLU A 156 16.45 -13.22 -0.10
N ALA A 157 17.24 -12.18 -0.34
CA ALA A 157 16.92 -10.82 0.10
C ALA A 157 15.62 -10.30 -0.52
N ASN A 158 15.35 -10.63 -1.79
CA ASN A 158 14.08 -10.26 -2.43
C ASN A 158 12.90 -11.07 -1.87
N ALA A 159 13.08 -12.36 -1.58
CA ALA A 159 12.06 -13.20 -0.97
C ALA A 159 11.70 -12.70 0.42
N GLU A 160 12.67 -12.44 1.29
CA GLU A 160 12.46 -11.89 2.63
C GLU A 160 11.71 -10.55 2.56
N LYS A 161 12.11 -9.67 1.65
CA LYS A 161 11.42 -8.39 1.41
C LYS A 161 9.98 -8.62 0.95
N ALA A 162 9.73 -9.55 0.03
CA ALA A 162 8.39 -9.85 -0.45
C ALA A 162 7.53 -10.43 0.69
N GLU A 163 8.02 -11.41 1.43
CA GLU A 163 7.34 -11.96 2.60
C GLU A 163 7.01 -10.86 3.61
N SER A 164 7.95 -9.96 3.92
CA SER A 164 7.70 -8.85 4.85
C SER A 164 6.57 -7.90 4.41
N LEU A 165 6.27 -7.85 3.11
CA LEU A 165 5.22 -7.03 2.52
C LEU A 165 3.89 -7.78 2.38
N TYR A 166 3.91 -9.09 2.22
CA TYR A 166 2.73 -9.91 1.90
C TYR A 166 2.25 -10.82 3.04
N THR A 167 3.05 -11.04 4.08
CA THR A 167 2.65 -11.83 5.25
C THR A 167 1.56 -11.13 6.05
N ALA A 168 0.47 -11.84 6.32
CA ALA A 168 -0.69 -11.31 7.04
C ALA A 168 -0.35 -10.86 8.47
N GLY A 169 0.61 -11.53 9.12
CA GLY A 169 0.93 -11.32 10.54
C GLY A 169 -0.09 -11.99 11.47
N GLY A 170 0.24 -12.05 12.76
CA GLY A 170 -0.64 -12.53 13.82
C GLY A 170 -1.10 -11.40 14.75
N VAL A 171 -1.97 -11.71 15.70
CA VAL A 171 -2.30 -10.79 16.80
C VAL A 171 -1.07 -10.60 17.66
N ILE A 172 -0.65 -9.34 17.85
CA ILE A 172 0.46 -8.99 18.73
C ILE A 172 -0.12 -8.32 19.98
N VAL A 173 0.28 -8.79 21.16
CA VAL A 173 -0.18 -8.27 22.45
C VAL A 173 1.01 -7.67 23.19
N PHE A 174 1.33 -6.40 22.90
CA PHE A 174 2.49 -5.71 23.46
C PHE A 174 2.43 -5.50 24.98
N ASP A 175 1.27 -5.70 25.61
CA ASP A 175 1.03 -5.48 27.04
C ASP A 175 0.67 -6.75 27.84
N GLU A 176 0.87 -7.95 27.28
CA GLU A 176 0.46 -9.22 27.94
C GLU A 176 1.04 -9.38 29.35
N GLY A 177 2.28 -8.97 29.56
CA GLY A 177 3.00 -9.07 30.84
C GLY A 177 2.78 -7.91 31.83
N TYR A 178 1.92 -6.94 31.52
CA TYR A 178 1.71 -5.76 32.35
C TYR A 178 0.50 -5.90 33.30
N PRO A 179 0.45 -5.11 34.39
CA PRO A 179 -0.72 -5.03 35.26
C PRO A 179 -2.01 -4.73 34.48
N ALA A 180 -3.15 -5.21 34.98
CA ALA A 180 -4.44 -5.07 34.29
C ALA A 180 -4.83 -3.61 34.01
N ASP A 181 -4.39 -2.68 34.85
CA ASP A 181 -4.61 -1.24 34.71
C ASP A 181 -3.65 -0.54 33.73
N GLU A 182 -2.63 -1.24 33.23
CA GLU A 182 -1.69 -0.79 32.19
C GLU A 182 -1.92 -1.49 30.84
N ARG A 183 -2.93 -2.37 30.78
CA ARG A 183 -3.33 -3.08 29.57
C ARG A 183 -4.47 -2.35 28.88
N LEU A 184 -4.44 -2.30 27.55
CA LEU A 184 -5.59 -1.86 26.77
C LEU A 184 -6.75 -2.84 26.97
N PRO A 185 -8.00 -2.34 27.15
CA PRO A 185 -9.16 -3.22 27.15
C PRO A 185 -9.23 -3.99 25.83
N ARG A 186 -9.42 -5.32 25.89
CA ARG A 186 -9.43 -6.16 24.69
C ARG A 186 -10.63 -5.87 23.78
N LYS A 187 -11.75 -5.46 24.38
CA LYS A 187 -12.97 -5.05 23.68
C LYS A 187 -13.57 -3.84 24.38
N PHE A 188 -13.92 -2.83 23.62
CA PHE A 188 -14.57 -1.63 24.15
C PHE A 188 -15.34 -0.89 23.06
N VAL A 189 -16.21 0.01 23.49
CA VAL A 189 -17.02 0.86 22.60
C VAL A 189 -16.68 2.30 22.89
N VAL A 190 -16.52 3.06 21.81
CA VAL A 190 -16.22 4.48 21.86
C VAL A 190 -17.35 5.23 21.16
N ASN A 191 -18.06 6.07 21.89
CA ASN A 191 -19.16 6.87 21.35
C ASN A 191 -18.61 8.24 20.88
N PHE A 192 -18.78 8.51 19.59
CA PHE A 192 -18.51 9.79 18.95
C PHE A 192 -19.82 10.55 18.82
N TYR A 193 -19.87 11.77 19.34
CA TYR A 193 -21.05 12.63 19.21
C TYR A 193 -20.66 14.09 19.01
N GLU A 194 -21.44 14.77 18.19
CA GLU A 194 -21.29 16.19 17.93
C GLU A 194 -21.94 17.03 19.02
N LYS A 195 -21.32 18.15 19.37
CA LYS A 195 -21.93 19.20 20.19
C LYS A 195 -21.82 20.55 19.49
N PRO A 196 -22.91 21.35 19.50
CA PRO A 196 -22.88 22.70 18.93
C PRO A 196 -22.01 23.62 19.80
N LEU A 197 -21.29 24.52 19.15
CA LEU A 197 -20.54 25.63 19.75
C LEU A 197 -20.97 26.94 19.08
N ASP A 198 -20.73 28.08 19.73
CA ASP A 198 -21.10 29.41 19.22
C ASP A 198 -20.53 29.74 17.82
N ARG A 199 -19.48 29.04 17.38
CA ARG A 199 -18.86 29.16 16.04
C ARG A 199 -18.46 27.81 15.42
N GLY A 200 -19.33 26.80 15.48
CA GLY A 200 -19.14 25.54 14.75
C GLY A 200 -19.62 24.31 15.50
N VAL A 201 -19.17 23.14 15.05
CA VAL A 201 -19.44 21.84 15.68
C VAL A 201 -18.12 21.24 16.13
N TYR A 202 -18.09 20.62 17.30
CA TYR A 202 -16.96 19.82 17.74
C TYR A 202 -17.41 18.40 18.06
N VAL A 203 -16.50 17.45 17.94
CA VAL A 203 -16.71 16.05 18.30
C VAL A 203 -16.17 15.79 19.70
N LYS A 204 -16.97 15.09 20.51
CA LYS A 204 -16.54 14.50 21.79
C LYS A 204 -16.57 13.00 21.70
N ILE A 205 -15.65 12.41 22.45
CA ILE A 205 -15.44 10.98 22.51
C ILE A 205 -15.72 10.53 23.94
N SER A 206 -16.44 9.43 24.10
CA SER A 206 -16.67 8.82 25.41
C SER A 206 -16.55 7.31 25.38
N VAL A 207 -16.09 6.73 26.48
CA VAL A 207 -15.99 5.28 26.69
C VAL A 207 -16.71 4.95 27.98
N ASN A 208 -17.72 4.08 27.91
CA ASN A 208 -18.62 3.78 29.03
C ASN A 208 -19.19 5.05 29.69
N ASP A 209 -19.69 5.98 28.88
CA ASP A 209 -20.28 7.27 29.30
C ASP A 209 -19.31 8.27 29.99
N VAL A 210 -18.02 7.93 30.07
CA VAL A 210 -16.98 8.85 30.54
C VAL A 210 -16.36 9.55 29.32
N VAL A 211 -16.42 10.88 29.29
CA VAL A 211 -15.76 11.68 28.24
C VAL A 211 -14.25 11.53 28.37
N ILE A 212 -13.58 11.24 27.26
CA ILE A 212 -12.14 11.03 27.17
C ILE A 212 -11.58 11.92 26.08
N GLY A 213 -10.41 12.53 26.34
CA GLY A 213 -9.74 13.45 25.43
C GLY A 213 -10.29 14.88 25.48
N ASP A 214 -9.68 15.74 24.67
CA ASP A 214 -10.11 17.12 24.46
C ASP A 214 -11.18 17.21 23.37
N ALA A 215 -11.89 18.33 23.29
CA ALA A 215 -12.85 18.57 22.21
C ALA A 215 -12.12 18.71 20.85
N LEU A 216 -12.56 17.96 19.84
CA LEU A 216 -11.92 17.92 18.53
C LEU A 216 -12.69 18.75 17.49
N THR A 217 -11.98 19.61 16.78
CA THR A 217 -12.47 20.43 15.66
C THR A 217 -11.69 20.08 14.40
N ASP A 218 -12.22 20.42 13.22
CA ASP A 218 -11.56 20.09 11.94
C ASP A 218 -10.21 20.82 11.77
N ASN A 219 -9.99 21.97 12.44
CA ASN A 219 -8.74 22.74 12.42
C ASN A 219 -8.17 23.02 11.00
N ALA A 220 -9.03 23.05 9.98
CA ALA A 220 -8.69 23.25 8.58
C ALA A 220 -9.44 24.47 7.99
N HIS A 221 -8.97 24.96 6.84
CA HIS A 221 -9.62 26.05 6.10
C HIS A 221 -10.98 25.63 5.49
N GLU A 222 -11.18 24.32 5.28
CA GLU A 222 -12.39 23.71 4.75
C GLU A 222 -12.83 22.55 5.66
N ASP A 223 -14.12 22.23 5.67
CA ASP A 223 -14.67 21.11 6.45
C ASP A 223 -14.29 19.76 5.80
N ASP A 224 -13.14 19.22 6.20
CA ASP A 224 -12.63 17.94 5.73
C ASP A 224 -13.09 16.74 6.60
N GLY A 225 -13.69 17.02 7.76
CA GLY A 225 -14.13 16.02 8.74
C GLY A 225 -13.01 15.49 9.64
N TYR A 226 -11.84 16.13 9.68
CA TYR A 226 -10.71 15.75 10.54
C TYR A 226 -11.09 15.71 12.03
N ARG A 227 -12.20 16.32 12.46
CA ARG A 227 -12.78 16.15 13.81
C ARG A 227 -13.01 14.69 14.23
N TYR A 228 -13.12 13.76 13.28
CA TYR A 228 -13.28 12.32 13.55
C TYR A 228 -11.97 11.52 13.52
N HIS A 229 -10.80 12.16 13.37
CA HIS A 229 -9.52 11.48 13.15
C HIS A 229 -9.08 10.54 14.28
N ASP A 230 -9.56 10.74 15.52
CA ASP A 230 -9.27 9.86 16.65
C ASP A 230 -9.64 8.40 16.39
N VAL A 231 -10.57 8.13 15.45
CA VAL A 231 -10.88 6.77 14.99
C VAL A 231 -9.66 6.05 14.40
N PHE A 232 -8.66 6.77 13.87
CA PHE A 232 -7.41 6.19 13.38
C PHE A 232 -6.55 5.65 14.51
N HIS A 233 -6.47 6.35 15.65
CA HIS A 233 -5.77 5.86 16.84
C HIS A 233 -6.43 4.59 17.39
N LEU A 234 -7.77 4.57 17.41
CA LEU A 234 -8.54 3.37 17.78
C LEU A 234 -8.29 2.22 16.80
N ALA A 235 -8.17 2.50 15.50
CA ALA A 235 -7.84 1.49 14.51
C ALA A 235 -6.42 0.93 14.71
N TYR A 236 -5.45 1.77 15.05
CA TYR A 236 -4.10 1.31 15.38
C TYR A 236 -4.11 0.44 16.64
N ALA A 237 -4.83 0.85 17.69
CA ALA A 237 -5.02 0.03 18.87
C ALA A 237 -5.64 -1.33 18.54
N ALA A 238 -6.76 -1.35 17.80
CA ALA A 238 -7.49 -2.56 17.43
C ALA A 238 -6.66 -3.53 16.59
N ILE A 239 -6.02 -3.02 15.53
CA ILE A 239 -5.42 -3.87 14.51
C ILE A 239 -3.96 -4.19 14.82
N LEU A 240 -3.21 -3.20 15.31
CA LEU A 240 -1.78 -3.33 15.56
C LEU A 240 -1.48 -3.72 17.01
N GLY A 241 -2.45 -3.59 17.92
CA GLY A 241 -2.21 -3.70 19.36
C GLY A 241 -1.43 -2.51 19.94
N TRP A 242 -1.22 -1.47 19.13
CA TRP A 242 -0.34 -0.35 19.42
C TRP A 242 -1.03 0.98 19.11
N SER A 243 -1.04 1.87 20.10
CA SER A 243 -1.42 3.29 19.96
C SER A 243 -1.06 4.00 21.26
N PRO A 244 0.11 4.67 21.36
CA PRO A 244 0.42 5.56 22.48
C PRO A 244 -0.65 6.62 22.74
N VAL A 245 -1.30 7.13 21.68
CA VAL A 245 -2.42 8.09 21.83
C VAL A 245 -3.60 7.44 22.55
N THR A 246 -4.08 6.28 22.09
CA THR A 246 -5.19 5.55 22.73
C THR A 246 -4.83 5.15 24.17
N ARG A 247 -3.58 4.72 24.42
CA ARG A 247 -3.12 4.43 25.79
C ARG A 247 -3.20 5.66 26.69
N SER A 248 -2.78 6.82 26.21
CA SER A 248 -2.87 8.08 26.95
C SER A 248 -4.33 8.43 27.25
N LEU A 249 -5.18 8.40 26.22
CA LEU A 249 -6.62 8.68 26.31
C LEU A 249 -7.31 7.77 27.36
N LEU A 250 -7.06 6.47 27.30
CA LEU A 250 -7.66 5.49 28.22
C LEU A 250 -6.97 5.39 29.58
N LYS A 251 -5.92 6.19 29.82
CA LYS A 251 -5.07 6.12 31.03
C LYS A 251 -4.47 4.71 31.26
N ARG A 252 -4.00 4.07 30.17
CA ARG A 252 -3.39 2.72 30.10
C ARG A 252 -1.93 2.74 29.64
N LYS A 253 -1.18 3.80 29.98
CA LYS A 253 0.27 3.81 29.77
C LYS A 253 0.95 2.80 30.69
N ARG A 254 2.00 2.14 30.22
CA ARG A 254 2.75 1.09 30.92
C ARG A 254 3.79 1.68 31.88
N LYS A 255 3.31 2.39 32.92
CA LYS A 255 4.12 3.16 33.86
C LYS A 255 5.01 2.32 34.78
N SER A 256 4.65 1.06 34.99
CA SER A 256 5.44 0.10 35.76
C SER A 256 6.85 -0.13 35.17
N ASN A 257 7.04 0.16 33.88
CA ASN A 257 8.35 0.16 33.23
C ASN A 257 8.65 1.54 32.65
N SER A 258 9.49 2.32 33.35
CA SER A 258 9.80 3.71 32.98
C SER A 258 10.36 3.86 31.56
N LYS A 259 11.14 2.88 31.08
CA LYS A 259 11.71 2.92 29.73
C LYS A 259 10.64 2.73 28.66
N ILE A 260 9.66 1.87 28.91
CA ILE A 260 8.54 1.64 27.98
C ILE A 260 7.57 2.83 28.02
N ASP A 261 7.28 3.38 29.21
CA ASP A 261 6.47 4.59 29.36
C ASP A 261 7.07 5.81 28.63
N GLU A 262 8.40 5.93 28.63
CA GLU A 262 9.12 7.00 27.94
C GLU A 262 9.22 6.78 26.43
N VAL A 263 9.58 5.57 25.99
CA VAL A 263 9.92 5.30 24.58
C VAL A 263 8.71 4.91 23.75
N GLU A 264 7.86 4.02 24.25
CA GLU A 264 6.76 3.42 23.47
C GLU A 264 5.41 4.10 23.74
N ASP A 265 5.18 4.53 24.99
CA ASP A 265 3.96 5.25 25.38
C ASP A 265 4.18 6.77 25.51
N GLY A 266 5.41 7.25 25.32
CA GLY A 266 5.79 8.63 25.57
C GLY A 266 5.43 9.60 24.45
N ALA A 267 5.74 10.89 24.67
CA ALA A 267 5.38 11.96 23.76
C ALA A 267 5.93 11.76 22.34
N ARG A 268 7.15 11.23 22.20
CA ARG A 268 7.75 10.98 20.88
C ARG A 268 6.99 9.92 20.08
N ALA A 269 6.55 8.85 20.73
CA ALA A 269 5.78 7.80 20.07
C ALA A 269 4.40 8.32 19.65
N ALA A 270 3.74 9.09 20.52
CA ALA A 270 2.48 9.77 20.20
C ALA A 270 2.63 10.72 18.99
N ILE A 271 3.66 11.57 18.97
CA ILE A 271 3.92 12.48 17.84
C ILE A 271 4.14 11.70 16.53
N ILE A 272 4.84 10.56 16.58
CA ILE A 272 5.03 9.70 15.40
C ILE A 272 3.70 9.11 14.94
N GLU A 273 2.85 8.65 15.87
CA GLU A 273 1.50 8.15 15.57
C GLU A 273 0.66 9.22 14.87
N GLU A 274 0.61 10.44 15.42
CA GLU A 274 -0.10 11.59 14.83
C GLU A 274 0.43 11.93 13.43
N ALA A 275 1.75 11.95 13.25
CA ALA A 275 2.37 12.21 11.96
C ALA A 275 2.00 11.14 10.92
N VAL A 276 1.88 9.87 11.32
CA VAL A 276 1.39 8.79 10.45
C VAL A 276 -0.07 9.03 10.06
N SER A 277 -0.94 9.35 11.02
CA SER A 277 -2.35 9.71 10.77
C SER A 277 -2.48 10.85 9.75
N ILE A 278 -1.73 11.95 9.95
CA ILE A 278 -1.72 13.12 9.06
C ILE A 278 -1.21 12.76 7.66
N LEU A 279 -0.11 11.99 7.57
CA LEU A 279 0.44 11.55 6.28
C LEU A 279 -0.60 10.79 5.45
N ILE A 280 -1.36 9.91 6.10
CA ILE A 280 -2.40 9.11 5.46
C ILE A 280 -3.60 10.01 5.11
N PHE A 281 -4.03 10.88 6.01
CA PHE A 281 -5.13 11.82 5.82
C PHE A 281 -4.94 12.72 4.61
N ASN A 282 -3.76 13.33 4.47
CA ASN A 282 -3.47 14.25 3.36
C ASN A 282 -3.49 13.58 1.98
N GLN A 283 -3.40 12.26 1.92
CA GLN A 283 -3.44 11.49 0.66
C GLN A 283 -4.79 10.79 0.44
N ALA A 284 -5.71 10.85 1.40
CA ALA A 284 -6.90 10.02 1.40
C ALA A 284 -7.82 10.33 0.23
N GLN A 285 -8.08 11.62 -0.05
CA GLN A 285 -8.99 12.03 -1.11
C GLN A 285 -8.52 11.57 -2.50
N GLU A 286 -7.24 11.78 -2.81
CA GLU A 286 -6.63 11.36 -4.08
C GLU A 286 -6.64 9.84 -4.28
N ARG A 287 -6.72 9.09 -3.17
CA ARG A 287 -6.72 7.63 -3.13
C ARG A 287 -8.11 7.03 -2.90
N GLY A 288 -9.19 7.82 -3.01
CA GLY A 288 -10.56 7.34 -2.86
C GLY A 288 -10.91 6.87 -1.43
N PHE A 289 -10.38 7.58 -0.43
CA PHE A 289 -10.58 7.33 1.01
C PHE A 289 -10.30 5.88 1.42
N TYR A 290 -9.39 5.21 0.72
CA TYR A 290 -8.97 3.84 1.00
C TYR A 290 -10.11 2.80 1.03
N THR A 291 -11.19 3.06 0.29
CA THR A 291 -12.32 2.14 0.11
C THR A 291 -11.91 0.82 -0.55
N ASP A 292 -10.95 0.87 -1.46
CA ASP A 292 -10.26 -0.31 -1.98
C ASP A 292 -8.91 -0.46 -1.26
N ALA A 293 -8.65 -1.61 -0.65
CA ALA A 293 -7.37 -1.92 -0.02
C ALA A 293 -6.18 -1.81 -1.00
N SER A 294 -6.40 -1.97 -2.31
CA SER A 294 -5.36 -1.82 -3.33
C SER A 294 -4.83 -0.38 -3.46
N SER A 295 -5.61 0.63 -3.04
CA SER A 295 -5.21 2.05 -3.03
C SER A 295 -4.13 2.36 -1.97
N ILE A 296 -3.92 1.45 -1.02
CA ILE A 296 -2.85 1.49 -0.03
C ILE A 296 -1.62 0.82 -0.63
N ASP A 297 -0.83 1.60 -1.37
CA ASP A 297 0.30 1.09 -2.12
C ASP A 297 1.52 0.73 -1.23
N ILE A 298 2.44 -0.03 -1.82
CA ILE A 298 3.67 -0.49 -1.16
C ILE A 298 4.58 0.68 -0.75
N ALA A 299 4.57 1.79 -1.49
CA ALA A 299 5.42 2.94 -1.19
C ALA A 299 4.95 3.62 0.10
N LEU A 300 3.65 3.85 0.26
CA LEU A 300 3.04 4.37 1.48
C LEU A 300 3.35 3.48 2.69
N LEU A 301 3.14 2.16 2.55
CA LEU A 301 3.41 1.20 3.62
C LEU A 301 4.90 1.19 4.03
N LYS A 302 5.82 1.31 3.07
CA LYS A 302 7.27 1.44 3.36
C LYS A 302 7.59 2.72 4.11
N THR A 303 6.97 3.84 3.73
CA THR A 303 7.16 5.13 4.42
C THR A 303 6.71 5.03 5.87
N ILE A 304 5.50 4.52 6.13
CA ILE A 304 4.97 4.33 7.49
C ILE A 304 5.90 3.44 8.31
N ARG A 305 6.33 2.29 7.77
CA ARG A 305 7.24 1.37 8.46
C ARG A 305 8.59 2.01 8.79
N ARG A 306 9.09 2.92 7.95
CA ARG A 306 10.31 3.69 8.25
C ARG A 306 10.10 4.69 9.40
N MET A 307 8.95 5.36 9.44
CA MET A 307 8.62 6.31 10.51
C MET A 307 8.57 5.63 11.88
N VAL A 308 8.03 4.41 11.94
CA VAL A 308 7.83 3.66 13.19
C VAL A 308 8.94 2.66 13.52
N ASN A 309 10.03 2.62 12.75
CA ASN A 309 11.10 1.62 12.89
C ASN A 309 11.80 1.63 14.27
N GLY A 310 11.72 2.75 14.98
CA GLY A 310 12.28 2.91 16.32
C GLY A 310 11.38 2.43 17.46
N LEU A 311 10.16 1.95 17.16
CA LEU A 311 9.12 1.62 18.14
C LEU A 311 8.75 0.13 18.05
N GLU A 312 8.05 -0.38 19.07
CA GLU A 312 7.63 -1.79 19.14
C GLU A 312 6.71 -2.20 17.98
N VAL A 313 5.91 -1.27 17.46
CA VAL A 313 5.00 -1.49 16.32
C VAL A 313 5.72 -1.82 15.02
N LYS A 314 7.06 -1.70 14.95
CA LYS A 314 7.86 -2.23 13.84
C LYS A 314 7.67 -3.74 13.62
N ALA A 315 7.22 -4.46 14.65
CA ALA A 315 6.88 -5.88 14.59
C ALA A 315 5.63 -6.15 13.73
N CYS A 316 4.76 -5.16 13.52
CA CYS A 316 3.57 -5.31 12.68
C CYS A 316 3.93 -5.36 11.19
N THR A 317 3.28 -6.26 10.45
CA THR A 317 3.53 -6.42 9.01
C THR A 317 2.90 -5.29 8.20
N ALA A 318 3.32 -5.15 6.93
CA ALA A 318 2.69 -4.20 6.01
C ALA A 318 1.20 -4.50 5.79
N LYS A 319 0.78 -5.77 5.89
CA LYS A 319 -0.64 -6.16 5.80
C LYS A 319 -1.45 -5.75 7.01
N GLN A 320 -0.87 -5.77 8.21
CA GLN A 320 -1.55 -5.27 9.41
C GLN A 320 -1.74 -3.75 9.31
N TRP A 321 -0.74 -3.01 8.85
CA TRP A 321 -0.87 -1.58 8.55
C TRP A 321 -1.92 -1.30 7.48
N GLN A 322 -1.92 -2.06 6.37
CA GLN A 322 -2.95 -1.96 5.33
C GLN A 322 -4.36 -2.18 5.90
N LYS A 323 -4.52 -3.20 6.76
CA LYS A 323 -5.79 -3.50 7.45
C LYS A 323 -6.21 -2.38 8.41
N ALA A 324 -5.26 -1.81 9.16
CA ALA A 324 -5.50 -0.71 10.10
C ALA A 324 -5.98 0.55 9.38
N ILE A 325 -5.32 0.92 8.28
CA ILE A 325 -5.72 2.06 7.45
C ILE A 325 -7.10 1.81 6.85
N HIS A 326 -7.30 0.66 6.20
CA HIS A 326 -8.57 0.36 5.52
C HIS A 326 -9.77 0.36 6.49
N GLN A 327 -9.65 -0.32 7.64
CA GLN A 327 -10.75 -0.33 8.61
C GLN A 327 -10.92 1.01 9.33
N GLY A 328 -9.83 1.72 9.63
CA GLY A 328 -9.89 3.07 10.19
C GLY A 328 -10.64 4.04 9.28
N TYR A 329 -10.39 3.98 7.97
CA TYR A 329 -11.11 4.80 6.99
C TYR A 329 -12.56 4.36 6.77
N ALA A 330 -12.85 3.06 6.81
CA ALA A 330 -14.23 2.59 6.79
C ALA A 330 -15.03 3.13 7.98
N ALA A 331 -14.43 3.12 9.18
CA ALA A 331 -15.03 3.68 10.38
C ALA A 331 -15.14 5.22 10.33
N PHE A 332 -14.09 5.91 9.86
CA PHE A 332 -14.09 7.36 9.64
C PHE A 332 -15.23 7.80 8.72
N SER A 333 -15.38 7.16 7.56
CA SER A 333 -16.45 7.47 6.60
C SER A 333 -17.83 7.23 7.22
N ALA A 334 -18.02 6.12 7.94
CA ALA A 334 -19.28 5.84 8.62
C ALA A 334 -19.62 6.86 9.73
N LEU A 335 -18.61 7.33 10.49
CA LEU A 335 -18.80 8.40 11.47
C LEU A 335 -19.17 9.73 10.81
N LYS A 336 -18.49 10.08 9.71
CA LYS A 336 -18.76 11.30 8.95
C LYS A 336 -20.17 11.29 8.35
N GLU A 337 -20.60 10.17 7.80
CA GLU A 337 -21.96 10.00 7.25
C GLU A 337 -23.04 10.01 8.36
N GLY A 338 -22.72 9.46 9.52
CA GLY A 338 -23.63 9.37 10.67
C GLY A 338 -23.68 10.59 11.58
N ASN A 339 -22.81 11.59 11.36
CA ASN A 339 -22.54 12.70 12.30
C ASN A 339 -22.23 12.20 13.72
N GLY A 340 -21.43 11.14 13.80
CA GLY A 340 -21.14 10.41 15.02
C GLY A 340 -21.56 8.94 14.96
N GLY A 341 -21.43 8.24 16.07
CA GLY A 341 -21.77 6.83 16.19
C GLY A 341 -20.95 6.08 17.25
N ASP A 342 -21.35 4.83 17.48
CA ASP A 342 -20.65 3.90 18.38
C ASP A 342 -19.60 3.12 17.60
N VAL A 343 -18.32 3.39 17.87
CA VAL A 343 -17.19 2.63 17.34
C VAL A 343 -16.91 1.43 18.23
N VAL A 344 -17.07 0.22 17.69
CA VAL A 344 -16.73 -1.04 18.36
C VAL A 344 -15.30 -1.40 18.02
N VAL A 345 -14.48 -1.59 19.06
CA VAL A 345 -13.05 -1.93 18.97
C VAL A 345 -12.84 -3.31 19.56
N ASP A 346 -12.23 -4.23 18.80
CA ASP A 346 -11.87 -5.58 19.24
C ASP A 346 -10.42 -5.91 18.87
N LEU A 347 -9.55 -5.92 19.89
CA LEU A 347 -8.11 -6.16 19.74
C LEU A 347 -7.78 -7.64 19.53
N ASP A 348 -8.68 -8.55 19.93
CA ASP A 348 -8.47 -10.00 19.77
C ASP A 348 -8.81 -10.44 18.34
N LEU A 349 -9.90 -9.90 17.78
CA LEU A 349 -10.30 -10.14 16.40
C LEU A 349 -9.56 -9.23 15.40
N GLN A 350 -8.83 -8.23 15.90
CA GLN A 350 -8.27 -7.14 15.10
C GLN A 350 -9.36 -6.56 14.19
N THR A 351 -10.40 -6.00 14.80
CA THR A 351 -11.49 -5.33 14.07
C THR A 351 -11.89 -4.00 14.71
N ILE A 352 -12.29 -3.07 13.84
CA ILE A 352 -12.93 -1.80 14.21
C ILE A 352 -14.05 -1.51 13.23
N HIS A 353 -15.22 -1.11 13.73
CA HIS A 353 -16.37 -0.72 12.91
C HIS A 353 -17.34 0.17 13.69
N VAL A 354 -18.13 0.97 12.97
CA VAL A 354 -19.23 1.74 13.56
C VAL A 354 -20.48 0.85 13.63
N ARG A 355 -21.20 0.86 14.75
CA ARG A 355 -22.50 0.15 14.85
C ARG A 355 -23.50 0.77 13.88
N PRO A 356 -24.36 -0.05 13.24
CA PRO A 356 -25.50 0.47 12.51
C PRO A 356 -26.40 1.27 13.46
N SER A 357 -26.77 2.50 13.06
CA SER A 357 -27.72 3.33 13.80
C SER A 357 -29.02 2.56 14.00
N SER A 358 -29.48 2.39 15.24
CA SER A 358 -30.70 1.66 15.60
C SER A 358 -32.00 2.37 15.19
N ASN A 359 -31.98 3.25 14.20
CA ASN A 359 -33.18 3.88 13.63
C ASN A 359 -33.73 3.02 12.49
N GLY A 360 -34.23 1.84 12.87
CA GLY A 360 -35.17 1.05 12.10
C GLY A 360 -36.41 0.81 12.97
N ASN A 361 -37.49 1.53 12.65
CA ASN A 361 -38.86 1.43 13.21
C ASN A 361 -39.09 1.88 14.68
N ALA A 362 -39.61 3.11 14.81
CA ALA A 362 -40.74 3.39 15.69
C ALA A 362 -41.54 4.60 15.17
N ALA A 363 -42.78 4.30 14.76
CA ALA A 363 -43.90 5.18 14.33
C ALA A 363 -43.83 5.82 12.94
#